data_AF-A0AAU9KPU6-F1
#
_entry.id   AF-A0AAU9KPU6-F1
#
_cell.length_a   1.000
_cell.length_b   1.000
_cell.length_c   1.000
_cell.angle_alpha   90.00
_cell.angle_beta   90.00
_cell.angle_gamma   90.00
#
_symmetry.space_group_name_H-M   'P 1'
#
loop_
_entity.id
_entity.type
_entity.pdbx_description
1 polymer ?
#
loop_
_entity_poly.entity_id
_entity_poly.type
_entity_poly.pdbx_seq_one_letter_code
_entity_poly.pdbx_strand_id
1 'polypeptide(L)'
;MTLKLTPLDAALQLFITLQNTSTNIVVMSTTKPVVVLYVPQESDHKQKRELQDFLVPVMFLFHDRDDITLVQSPSHKSAQSSLVVFKGGKEVATVTMDSQLQVRVNKLVEQIGWSPDCPDETQLHNYLSPINVEELLDDIAAFTTASGQRDYVANAANVSSIIWHAFVEAGRPINWVGLYFVRPLVNPKETDHDYILILGPFMGKPACSRIRYQSGVCGTSWRTKSVQRIMDVHAFPGHIACDNASKSELVVPVFSKQGDVVALIDMDCPQKSGFSAEDERTFVKVAHVMANACDWNNVNIPYTQL
;
A
#
# COMPACT_ATOMS: atom_id res chain seq x y z
N MET A 1 -23.75 -5.39 7.28
CA MET A 1 -22.88 -5.72 6.13
C MET A 1 -22.39 -4.40 5.57
N THR A 2 -21.23 -3.94 6.03
CA THR A 2 -20.63 -2.70 5.50
C THR A 2 -20.22 -3.02 4.07
N LEU A 3 -20.80 -2.33 3.08
CA LEU A 3 -20.37 -2.47 1.69
C LEU A 3 -18.87 -2.19 1.64
N LYS A 4 -18.07 -3.20 1.24
CA LYS A 4 -16.66 -2.97 0.93
C LYS A 4 -16.62 -1.99 -0.23
N LEU A 5 -15.99 -0.83 -0.02
CA LEU A 5 -15.71 0.13 -1.09
C LEU A 5 -14.73 -0.53 -2.07
N THR A 6 -15.08 -0.57 -3.35
CA THR A 6 -14.16 -1.01 -4.40
C THR A 6 -13.04 0.03 -4.59
N PRO A 7 -11.88 -0.33 -5.19
CA PRO A 7 -10.84 0.63 -5.57
C PRO A 7 -11.39 1.78 -6.40
N LEU A 8 -12.34 1.49 -7.30
CA LEU A 8 -13.01 2.54 -8.07
C LEU A 8 -13.86 3.45 -7.18
N ASP A 9 -14.61 2.91 -6.22
CA ASP A 9 -15.39 3.75 -5.29
C ASP A 9 -14.48 4.66 -4.45
N ALA A 10 -13.37 4.12 -3.94
CA ALA A 10 -12.37 4.90 -3.20
C ALA A 10 -11.78 6.01 -4.06
N ALA A 11 -11.46 5.73 -5.33
CA ALA A 11 -10.97 6.73 -6.27
C ALA A 11 -11.99 7.83 -6.56
N LEU A 12 -13.27 7.46 -6.73
CA LEU A 12 -14.35 8.41 -6.98
C LEU A 12 -14.62 9.31 -5.76
N GLN A 13 -14.45 8.79 -4.54
CA GLN A 13 -14.62 9.58 -3.31
C GLN A 13 -13.64 10.75 -3.17
N LEU A 14 -12.52 10.74 -3.88
CA LEU A 14 -11.60 11.88 -3.94
C LEU A 14 -12.20 13.08 -4.68
N PHE A 15 -13.19 12.86 -5.56
CA PHE A 15 -13.75 13.90 -6.41
C PHE A 15 -15.08 14.42 -5.86
N ILE A 16 -15.23 15.74 -5.81
CA ILE A 16 -16.51 16.37 -5.44
C ILE A 16 -17.41 16.41 -6.68
N THR A 17 -18.62 15.88 -6.58
CA THR A 17 -19.60 15.92 -7.67
C THR A 17 -20.17 17.33 -7.84
N LEU A 18 -20.03 17.92 -9.04
CA LEU A 18 -20.70 19.18 -9.41
C LEU A 18 -21.81 18.90 -10.44
N GLN A 19 -23.01 19.39 -10.15
CA GLN A 19 -24.19 19.15 -11.00
C GLN A 19 -24.33 20.17 -12.16
N ASN A 20 -23.70 21.36 -12.12
CA ASN A 20 -23.82 22.36 -13.20
C ASN A 20 -22.69 23.43 -13.27
N THR A 21 -22.29 23.72 -14.50
CA THR A 21 -21.52 24.85 -15.08
C THR A 21 -19.99 24.77 -15.19
N SER A 22 -19.52 24.86 -16.44
CA SER A 22 -18.13 25.16 -16.82
C SER A 22 -17.61 26.46 -16.21
N THR A 23 -18.49 27.42 -15.93
CA THR A 23 -18.17 28.70 -15.29
C THR A 23 -17.58 28.50 -13.89
N ASN A 24 -18.13 27.60 -13.09
CA ASN A 24 -17.61 27.32 -11.75
C ASN A 24 -16.19 26.72 -11.80
N ILE A 25 -15.94 25.78 -12.71
CA ILE A 25 -14.62 25.16 -12.90
C ILE A 25 -13.59 26.21 -13.31
N VAL A 26 -13.94 27.09 -14.27
CA VAL A 26 -13.08 28.18 -14.73
C VAL A 26 -12.71 29.10 -13.58
N VAL A 27 -13.70 29.53 -12.77
CA VAL A 27 -13.47 30.39 -11.62
C VAL A 27 -12.60 29.70 -10.56
N MET A 28 -12.89 28.45 -10.19
CA MET A 28 -12.09 27.68 -9.23
C MET A 28 -10.64 27.52 -9.68
N SER A 29 -10.40 27.33 -10.98
CA SER A 29 -9.07 27.15 -11.54
C SER A 29 -8.19 28.40 -11.53
N THR A 30 -8.75 29.57 -11.15
CA THR A 30 -7.97 30.81 -11.00
C THR A 30 -7.15 30.83 -9.72
N THR A 31 -7.54 30.08 -8.68
CA THR A 31 -6.82 30.04 -7.40
C THR A 31 -5.85 28.88 -7.32
N LYS A 32 -6.28 27.68 -7.73
CA LYS A 32 -5.45 26.47 -7.77
C LYS A 32 -5.87 25.55 -8.92
N PRO A 33 -5.00 24.68 -9.44
CA PRO A 33 -5.38 23.76 -10.51
C PRO A 33 -6.62 22.94 -10.15
N VAL A 34 -7.50 22.74 -11.12
CA VAL A 34 -8.69 21.89 -10.98
C VAL A 34 -8.54 20.70 -11.92
N VAL A 35 -8.59 19.49 -11.39
CA VAL A 35 -8.64 18.25 -12.16
C VAL A 35 -10.09 17.79 -12.22
N VAL A 36 -10.64 17.76 -13.43
CA VAL A 36 -12.03 17.38 -13.69
C VAL A 36 -12.06 15.98 -14.27
N LEU A 37 -12.67 15.04 -13.54
CA LEU A 37 -13.03 13.73 -14.04
C LEU A 37 -14.38 13.82 -14.74
N TYR A 38 -14.37 13.71 -16.07
CA TYR A 38 -15.60 13.56 -16.85
C TYR A 38 -15.98 12.08 -16.94
N VAL A 39 -17.18 11.75 -16.50
CA VAL A 39 -17.74 10.38 -16.58
C VAL A 39 -18.99 10.33 -17.49
N PRO A 40 -19.27 9.22 -18.18
CA PRO A 40 -20.54 9.03 -18.87
C PRO A 40 -21.75 9.11 -17.92
N GLN A 41 -22.91 9.62 -18.39
CA GLN A 41 -24.13 9.77 -17.57
C GLN A 41 -24.75 8.44 -17.14
N GLU A 42 -24.70 7.43 -18.01
CA GLU A 42 -25.06 6.04 -17.68
C GLU A 42 -23.80 5.19 -17.82
N SER A 43 -23.52 4.37 -16.81
CA SER A 43 -22.37 3.46 -16.80
C SER A 43 -22.83 2.01 -16.67
N ASP A 44 -22.69 1.25 -17.75
CA ASP A 44 -22.83 -0.20 -17.70
C ASP A 44 -21.60 -0.87 -17.02
N HIS A 45 -21.63 -2.19 -16.85
CA HIS A 45 -20.52 -2.94 -16.26
C HIS A 45 -19.19 -2.76 -17.01
N LYS A 46 -19.24 -2.60 -18.34
CA LYS A 46 -18.06 -2.43 -19.17
C LYS A 46 -17.45 -1.04 -18.94
N GLN A 47 -18.27 0.01 -18.91
CA GLN A 47 -17.84 1.38 -18.67
C GLN A 47 -17.29 1.57 -17.25
N LYS A 48 -17.86 0.89 -16.25
CA LYS A 48 -17.28 0.88 -14.88
C LYS A 48 -15.88 0.27 -14.86
N ARG A 49 -15.68 -0.84 -15.57
CA ARG A 49 -14.35 -1.48 -15.70
C ARG A 49 -13.37 -0.57 -16.43
N GLU A 50 -13.77 0.04 -17.54
CA GLU A 50 -12.94 1.01 -18.26
C GLU A 50 -12.57 2.21 -17.39
N LEU A 51 -13.50 2.71 -16.57
CA LEU A 51 -13.23 3.80 -15.62
C LEU A 51 -12.28 3.37 -14.50
N GLN A 52 -12.40 2.14 -14.00
CA GLN A 52 -11.47 1.57 -13.03
C GLN A 52 -10.05 1.51 -13.60
N ASP A 53 -9.89 0.93 -14.79
CA ASP A 53 -8.59 0.81 -15.48
C ASP A 53 -7.99 2.18 -15.86
N PHE A 54 -8.83 3.20 -16.00
CA PHE A 54 -8.42 4.57 -16.27
C PHE A 54 -7.96 5.32 -15.02
N LEU A 55 -8.79 5.32 -13.98
CA LEU A 55 -8.68 6.23 -12.85
C LEU A 55 -7.81 5.66 -11.73
N VAL A 56 -8.00 4.39 -11.38
CA VAL A 56 -7.30 3.77 -10.25
C VAL A 56 -5.78 3.86 -10.41
N PRO A 57 -5.19 3.60 -11.59
CA PRO A 57 -3.72 3.67 -11.75
C PRO A 57 -3.11 5.07 -11.60
N VAL A 58 -3.90 6.15 -11.69
CA VAL A 58 -3.42 7.54 -11.54
C VAL A 58 -3.85 8.16 -10.21
N MET A 59 -4.62 7.45 -9.40
CA MET A 59 -5.20 7.94 -8.16
C MET A 59 -4.13 8.39 -7.14
N PHE A 60 -2.94 7.79 -7.16
CA PHE A 60 -1.82 8.18 -6.30
C PHE A 60 -1.38 9.65 -6.48
N LEU A 61 -1.64 10.24 -7.65
CA LEU A 61 -1.33 11.65 -7.92
C LEU A 61 -2.21 12.62 -7.13
N PHE A 62 -3.33 12.15 -6.60
CA PHE A 62 -4.41 12.99 -6.06
C PHE A 62 -4.59 12.88 -4.55
N HIS A 63 -4.05 11.85 -3.92
CA HIS A 63 -4.17 11.63 -2.48
C HIS A 63 -3.49 12.73 -1.67
N ASP A 64 -4.17 13.18 -0.60
CA ASP A 64 -3.65 14.11 0.41
C ASP A 64 -3.09 15.42 -0.17
N ARG A 65 -3.68 15.90 -1.27
CA ARG A 65 -3.33 17.16 -1.94
C ARG A 65 -4.32 18.27 -1.60
N ASP A 66 -3.85 19.33 -0.94
CA ASP A 66 -4.63 20.54 -0.66
C ASP A 66 -4.43 21.65 -1.72
N ASP A 67 -3.40 21.52 -2.56
CA ASP A 67 -2.98 22.45 -3.59
C ASP A 67 -3.64 22.21 -4.96
N ILE A 68 -4.48 21.19 -5.09
CA ILE A 68 -5.36 20.97 -6.24
C ILE A 68 -6.83 20.87 -5.81
N THR A 69 -7.74 20.94 -6.78
CA THR A 69 -9.17 20.64 -6.59
C THR A 69 -9.56 19.48 -7.49
N LEU A 70 -10.27 18.51 -6.93
CA LEU A 70 -10.76 17.34 -7.66
C LEU A 70 -12.28 17.44 -7.82
N VAL A 71 -12.74 17.43 -9.06
CA VAL A 71 -14.16 17.58 -9.41
C VAL A 71 -14.59 16.45 -10.33
N GLN A 72 -15.76 15.87 -10.06
CA GLN A 72 -16.41 14.95 -10.98
C GLN A 72 -17.59 15.66 -11.67
N SER A 73 -17.68 15.51 -12.98
CA SER A 73 -18.78 16.05 -13.80
C SER A 73 -19.27 15.02 -14.80
N PRO A 74 -20.58 14.96 -15.10
CA PRO A 74 -21.06 14.22 -16.27
C PRO A 74 -20.44 14.82 -17.55
N SER A 75 -20.02 13.95 -18.46
CA SER A 75 -19.52 14.32 -19.79
C SER A 75 -20.67 14.85 -20.65
N HIS A 76 -20.47 16.01 -21.28
CA HIS A 76 -21.43 16.59 -22.25
C HIS A 76 -21.09 16.28 -23.71
N LYS A 77 -19.90 15.72 -24.00
CA LYS A 77 -19.32 15.65 -25.37
C LYS A 77 -18.79 14.27 -25.80
N SER A 78 -18.64 13.31 -24.88
CA SER A 78 -17.89 12.07 -25.12
C SER A 78 -18.52 10.88 -24.40
N ALA A 79 -18.54 9.72 -25.07
CA ALA A 79 -18.88 8.43 -24.48
C ALA A 79 -17.76 7.83 -23.60
N GLN A 80 -16.56 8.42 -23.62
CA GLN A 80 -15.39 7.97 -22.87
C GLN A 80 -15.03 8.92 -21.73
N SER A 81 -14.56 8.33 -20.63
CA SER A 81 -14.05 9.05 -19.46
C SER A 81 -12.75 9.80 -19.75
N SER A 82 -12.56 10.97 -19.15
CA SER A 82 -11.33 11.76 -19.28
C SER A 82 -11.01 12.53 -18.01
N LEU A 83 -9.73 12.88 -17.86
CA LEU A 83 -9.23 13.79 -16.84
C LEU A 83 -8.76 15.07 -17.54
N VAL A 84 -9.35 16.21 -17.16
CA VAL A 84 -9.03 17.51 -17.74
C VAL A 84 -8.51 18.44 -16.66
N VAL A 85 -7.34 19.04 -16.90
CA VAL A 85 -6.72 19.98 -15.98
C VAL A 85 -7.03 21.40 -16.42
N PHE A 86 -7.57 22.20 -15.51
CA PHE A 86 -7.78 23.63 -15.67
C PHE A 86 -6.81 24.40 -14.77
N LYS A 87 -6.17 25.44 -15.32
CA LYS A 87 -5.27 26.34 -14.60
C LYS A 87 -5.40 27.75 -15.15
N GLY A 88 -5.55 28.74 -14.28
CA GLY A 88 -5.70 30.14 -14.68
C GLY A 88 -6.93 30.39 -15.57
N GLY A 89 -8.02 29.67 -15.34
CA GLY A 89 -9.26 29.80 -16.10
C GLY A 89 -9.25 29.12 -17.48
N LYS A 90 -8.23 28.33 -17.81
CA LYS A 90 -8.08 27.67 -19.12
C LYS A 90 -7.86 26.18 -18.94
N GLU A 91 -8.38 25.41 -19.89
CA GLU A 91 -7.95 24.02 -20.07
C GLU A 91 -6.48 24.00 -20.51
N VAL A 92 -5.65 23.25 -19.79
CA VAL A 92 -4.20 23.14 -20.05
C VAL A 92 -3.77 21.72 -20.42
N ALA A 93 -4.54 20.70 -20.04
CA ALA A 93 -4.30 19.33 -20.45
C ALA A 93 -5.59 18.51 -20.42
N THR A 94 -5.67 17.54 -21.34
CA THR A 94 -6.69 16.49 -21.36
C THR A 94 -6.03 15.13 -21.47
N VAL A 95 -6.43 14.19 -20.63
CA VAL A 95 -5.92 12.82 -20.54
C VAL A 95 -7.06 11.85 -20.75
N THR A 96 -6.82 10.88 -21.63
CA THR A 96 -7.77 9.85 -22.08
C THR A 96 -7.11 8.47 -22.04
N MET A 97 -7.92 7.41 -22.18
CA MET A 97 -7.45 6.02 -22.11
C MET A 97 -6.60 5.54 -23.30
N ASP A 98 -6.53 6.34 -24.37
CA ASP A 98 -5.84 6.03 -25.62
C ASP A 98 -4.30 6.01 -25.51
N SER A 99 -3.75 6.51 -24.41
CA SER A 99 -2.32 6.60 -24.16
C SER A 99 -1.86 5.69 -23.03
N GLN A 100 -0.59 5.26 -23.08
CA GLN A 100 0.05 4.44 -22.05
C GLN A 100 0.03 5.16 -20.69
N LEU A 101 -0.06 4.39 -19.59
CA LEU A 101 -0.18 4.94 -18.24
C LEU A 101 0.91 5.96 -17.90
N GLN A 102 2.17 5.68 -18.25
CA GLN A 102 3.28 6.61 -18.00
C GLN A 102 3.09 7.96 -18.71
N VAL A 103 2.58 7.94 -19.95
CA VAL A 103 2.28 9.18 -20.70
C VAL A 103 1.16 9.97 -20.01
N ARG A 104 0.14 9.28 -19.49
CA ARG A 104 -0.95 9.91 -18.74
C ARG A 104 -0.43 10.56 -17.46
N VAL A 105 0.40 9.85 -16.69
CA VAL A 105 1.00 10.37 -15.45
C VAL A 105 1.85 11.60 -15.75
N ASN A 106 2.77 11.52 -16.72
CA ASN A 106 3.65 12.64 -17.05
C ASN A 106 2.85 13.88 -17.46
N LYS A 107 1.81 13.72 -18.29
CA LYS A 107 0.95 14.83 -18.71
C LYS A 107 0.19 15.47 -17.54
N LEU A 108 -0.22 14.69 -16.54
CA LEU A 108 -0.84 15.23 -15.32
C LEU A 108 0.20 15.98 -14.48
N VAL A 109 1.33 15.33 -14.18
CA VAL A 109 2.41 15.87 -13.35
C VAL A 109 2.96 17.18 -13.91
N GLU A 110 3.08 17.33 -15.23
CA GLU A 110 3.49 18.60 -15.85
C GLU A 110 2.58 19.78 -15.46
N GLN A 111 1.31 19.52 -15.18
CA GLN A 111 0.32 20.56 -14.88
C GLN A 111 0.09 20.76 -13.38
N ILE A 112 0.08 19.66 -12.62
CA ILE A 112 -0.28 19.64 -11.20
C ILE A 112 0.88 19.30 -10.26
N GLY A 113 2.05 18.96 -10.78
CA GLY A 113 3.20 18.54 -9.98
C GLY A 113 3.06 17.12 -9.39
N TRP A 114 4.17 16.65 -8.83
CA TRP A 114 4.26 15.35 -8.15
C TRP A 114 3.45 15.31 -6.85
N SER A 115 2.95 14.11 -6.51
CA SER A 115 2.26 13.86 -5.24
C SER A 115 3.27 13.65 -4.11
N PRO A 116 2.95 13.98 -2.85
CA PRO A 116 3.77 13.57 -1.70
C PRO A 116 4.04 12.06 -1.66
N ASP A 117 3.11 11.25 -2.17
CA ASP A 117 3.25 9.79 -2.27
C ASP A 117 4.32 9.38 -3.32
N CYS A 118 4.50 10.17 -4.38
CA CYS A 118 5.48 9.95 -5.44
C CYS A 118 6.18 11.28 -5.75
N PRO A 119 7.17 11.69 -4.94
CA PRO A 119 7.69 13.07 -4.97
C PRO A 119 8.47 13.41 -6.24
N ASP A 120 8.91 12.38 -6.97
CA ASP A 120 9.59 12.50 -8.25
C ASP A 120 9.45 11.19 -9.07
N GLU A 121 10.02 11.18 -10.26
CA GLU A 121 9.96 10.04 -11.19
C GLU A 121 10.70 8.79 -10.67
N THR A 122 11.61 8.92 -9.70
CA THR A 122 12.42 7.79 -9.23
C THR A 122 11.56 6.70 -8.58
N GLN A 123 10.40 7.07 -8.04
CA GLN A 123 9.45 6.13 -7.41
C GLN A 123 8.30 5.72 -8.33
N LEU A 124 8.20 6.32 -9.52
CA LEU A 124 7.05 6.15 -10.43
C LEU A 124 6.80 4.68 -10.78
N HIS A 125 7.86 3.89 -10.92
CA HIS A 125 7.77 2.47 -11.26
C HIS A 125 6.92 1.65 -10.28
N ASN A 126 6.84 2.03 -9.00
CA ASN A 126 5.98 1.37 -8.02
C ASN A 126 4.49 1.59 -8.29
N TYR A 127 4.14 2.71 -8.92
CA TYR A 127 2.77 3.09 -9.24
C TYR A 127 2.34 2.64 -10.64
N LEU A 128 3.30 2.45 -11.55
CA LEU A 128 3.03 1.90 -12.89
C LEU A 128 2.75 0.39 -12.88
N SER A 129 3.20 -0.31 -11.84
CA SER A 129 3.02 -1.75 -11.62
C SER A 129 2.34 -2.01 -10.27
N PRO A 130 1.08 -1.58 -10.07
CA PRO A 130 0.41 -1.71 -8.78
C PRO A 130 0.15 -3.17 -8.43
N ILE A 131 0.21 -3.50 -7.14
CA ILE A 131 -0.29 -4.78 -6.63
C ILE A 131 -1.81 -4.76 -6.67
N ASN A 132 -2.42 -5.82 -7.22
CA ASN A 132 -3.87 -5.96 -7.21
C ASN A 132 -4.36 -6.31 -5.79
N VAL A 133 -4.81 -5.29 -5.06
CA VAL A 133 -5.19 -5.41 -3.65
C VAL A 133 -6.40 -6.32 -3.45
N GLU A 134 -7.36 -6.32 -4.38
CA GLU A 134 -8.56 -7.16 -4.26
C GLU A 134 -8.19 -8.64 -4.39
N GLU A 135 -7.46 -8.98 -5.45
CA GLU A 135 -6.97 -10.34 -5.70
C GLU A 135 -6.08 -10.84 -4.56
N LEU A 136 -5.14 -10.01 -4.11
CA LEU A 136 -4.28 -10.32 -2.97
C LEU A 136 -5.09 -10.66 -1.71
N LEU A 137 -6.08 -9.83 -1.37
CA LEU A 137 -6.90 -10.05 -0.17
C LEU A 137 -7.84 -11.24 -0.32
N ASP A 138 -8.36 -11.50 -1.52
CA ASP A 138 -9.21 -12.64 -1.79
C ASP A 138 -8.43 -13.96 -1.70
N ASP A 139 -7.21 -14.02 -2.23
CA ASP A 139 -6.31 -15.17 -2.07
C ASP A 139 -5.96 -15.41 -0.60
N ILE A 140 -5.58 -14.36 0.13
CA ILE A 140 -5.31 -14.49 1.57
C ILE A 140 -6.56 -14.98 2.30
N ALA A 141 -7.75 -14.44 2.00
CA ALA A 141 -8.99 -14.87 2.62
C ALA A 141 -9.31 -16.33 2.30
N ALA A 142 -9.07 -16.78 1.05
CA ALA A 142 -9.30 -18.16 0.61
C ALA A 142 -8.48 -19.16 1.44
N PHE A 143 -7.20 -18.86 1.68
CA PHE A 143 -6.29 -19.76 2.40
C PHE A 143 -6.33 -19.61 3.93
N THR A 144 -6.96 -18.55 4.45
CA THR A 144 -7.05 -18.28 5.90
C THR A 144 -8.50 -18.39 6.41
N THR A 145 -9.30 -17.36 6.19
CA THR A 145 -10.63 -17.21 6.80
C THR A 145 -11.65 -18.17 6.18
N ALA A 146 -11.67 -18.30 4.85
CA ALA A 146 -12.65 -19.10 4.12
C ALA A 146 -12.39 -20.61 4.24
N SER A 147 -11.12 -21.02 4.32
CA SER A 147 -10.74 -22.41 4.59
C SER A 147 -11.02 -22.85 6.02
N GLY A 148 -11.26 -21.90 6.94
CA GLY A 148 -11.36 -22.15 8.37
C GLY A 148 -10.01 -22.40 9.05
N GLN A 149 -8.89 -22.17 8.35
CA GLN A 149 -7.55 -22.31 8.93
C GLN A 149 -7.28 -21.18 9.94
N ARG A 150 -6.91 -21.58 11.16
CA ARG A 150 -6.65 -20.66 12.29
C ARG A 150 -5.21 -20.68 12.75
N ASP A 151 -4.41 -21.67 12.36
CA ASP A 151 -3.01 -21.78 12.79
C ASP A 151 -2.18 -20.63 12.21
N TYR A 152 -1.53 -19.88 13.09
CA TYR A 152 -0.79 -18.67 12.72
C TYR A 152 0.47 -18.98 11.90
N VAL A 153 1.07 -20.17 12.05
CA VAL A 153 2.24 -20.58 11.25
C VAL A 153 1.79 -20.97 9.84
N ALA A 154 0.76 -21.79 9.70
CA ALA A 154 0.21 -22.16 8.40
C ALA A 154 -0.28 -20.93 7.63
N ASN A 155 -1.01 -20.03 8.30
CA ASN A 155 -1.47 -18.78 7.70
C ASN A 155 -0.29 -17.87 7.33
N ALA A 156 0.71 -17.69 8.20
CA ALA A 156 1.91 -16.93 7.89
C ALA A 156 2.65 -17.50 6.66
N ALA A 157 2.76 -18.83 6.53
CA ALA A 157 3.41 -19.46 5.38
C ALA A 157 2.67 -19.16 4.06
N ASN A 158 1.34 -19.33 4.04
CA ASN A 158 0.54 -19.02 2.86
C ASN A 158 0.58 -17.53 2.52
N VAL A 159 0.44 -16.65 3.52
CA VAL A 159 0.48 -15.20 3.31
C VAL A 159 1.84 -14.75 2.79
N SER A 160 2.95 -15.23 3.34
CA SER A 160 4.29 -14.92 2.81
C SER A 160 4.45 -15.34 1.34
N SER A 161 3.93 -16.52 0.98
CA SER A 161 3.95 -17.01 -0.41
C SER A 161 3.08 -16.14 -1.33
N ILE A 162 1.85 -15.83 -0.93
CA ILE A 162 0.92 -15.00 -1.70
C ILE A 162 1.51 -13.60 -1.94
N ILE A 163 2.07 -12.96 -0.91
CA ILE A 163 2.69 -11.64 -1.06
C ILE A 163 3.87 -11.71 -2.04
N TRP A 164 4.76 -12.70 -1.89
CA TRP A 164 5.90 -12.87 -2.78
C TRP A 164 5.45 -12.96 -4.25
N HIS A 165 4.45 -13.78 -4.54
CA HIS A 165 3.93 -13.95 -5.90
C HIS A 165 3.24 -12.69 -6.43
N ALA A 166 2.51 -11.96 -5.60
CA ALA A 166 1.91 -10.68 -6.00
C ALA A 166 2.97 -9.66 -6.49
N PHE A 167 4.11 -9.58 -5.81
CA PHE A 167 5.23 -8.73 -6.27
C PHE A 167 5.86 -9.24 -7.57
N VAL A 168 6.09 -10.56 -7.68
CA VAL A 168 6.64 -11.19 -8.89
C VAL A 168 5.75 -10.93 -10.11
N GLU A 169 4.44 -11.11 -9.96
CA GLU A 169 3.44 -10.92 -11.03
C GLU A 169 3.31 -9.45 -11.44
N ALA A 170 3.39 -8.52 -10.48
CA ALA A 170 3.48 -7.09 -10.77
C ALA A 170 4.82 -6.69 -11.42
N GLY A 171 5.80 -7.60 -11.52
CA GLY A 171 7.14 -7.30 -12.02
C GLY A 171 7.92 -6.36 -11.11
N ARG A 172 7.58 -6.33 -9.81
CA ARG A 172 8.24 -5.48 -8.81
C ARG A 172 9.30 -6.28 -8.05
N PRO A 173 10.48 -5.69 -7.82
CA PRO A 173 11.54 -6.38 -7.12
C PRO A 173 11.22 -6.52 -5.64
N ILE A 174 11.33 -7.74 -5.13
CA ILE A 174 11.30 -8.07 -3.71
C ILE A 174 12.37 -9.14 -3.48
N ASN A 175 13.13 -9.05 -2.39
CA ASN A 175 14.15 -10.05 -2.06
C ASN A 175 13.88 -10.80 -0.77
N TRP A 176 12.93 -10.32 0.04
CA TRP A 176 12.46 -11.02 1.22
C TRP A 176 11.02 -10.61 1.57
N VAL A 177 10.20 -11.57 1.99
CA VAL A 177 8.94 -11.31 2.69
C VAL A 177 8.66 -12.40 3.71
N GLY A 178 8.22 -12.03 4.90
CA GLY A 178 7.97 -13.00 5.95
C GLY A 178 7.35 -12.39 7.17
N LEU A 179 7.25 -13.22 8.21
CA LEU A 179 6.77 -12.79 9.50
C LEU A 179 7.81 -13.02 10.60
N TYR A 180 7.83 -12.09 11.56
CA TYR A 180 8.46 -12.29 12.87
C TYR A 180 7.40 -12.32 13.96
N PHE A 181 7.50 -13.26 14.89
CA PHE A 181 6.56 -13.44 15.99
C PHE A 181 7.12 -12.87 17.28
N VAL A 182 6.30 -12.11 18.02
CA VAL A 182 6.65 -11.63 19.35
C VAL A 182 6.45 -12.77 20.35
N ARG A 183 7.54 -13.28 20.92
CA ARG A 183 7.51 -14.41 21.87
C ARG A 183 8.09 -13.99 23.23
N PRO A 184 7.49 -14.44 24.35
CA PRO A 184 8.07 -14.23 25.69
C PRO A 184 9.45 -14.90 25.79
N LEU A 185 10.37 -14.32 26.54
CA LEU A 185 11.64 -14.94 26.90
C LEU A 185 11.53 -15.66 28.25
N VAL A 186 12.02 -16.90 28.30
CA VAL A 186 12.11 -17.66 29.57
C VAL A 186 13.22 -17.10 30.46
N ASN A 187 14.32 -16.68 29.84
CA ASN A 187 15.55 -16.31 30.52
C ASN A 187 16.11 -14.99 29.96
N PRO A 188 15.37 -13.87 30.08
CA PRO A 188 15.88 -12.58 29.65
C PRO A 188 17.14 -12.23 30.44
N LYS A 189 18.17 -11.72 29.76
CA LYS A 189 19.32 -11.09 30.43
C LYS A 189 18.89 -9.73 30.95
N GLU A 190 19.66 -9.16 31.89
CA GLU A 190 19.35 -7.85 32.50
C GLU A 190 19.17 -6.72 31.46
N THR A 191 19.81 -6.82 30.30
CA THR A 191 19.72 -5.85 29.21
C THR A 191 18.67 -6.20 28.14
N ASP A 192 18.02 -7.36 28.24
CA ASP A 192 17.01 -7.80 27.29
C ASP A 192 15.61 -7.29 27.69
N HIS A 193 14.73 -7.17 26.70
CA HIS A 193 13.30 -7.04 26.94
C HIS A 193 12.72 -8.42 27.30
N ASP A 194 11.59 -8.49 28.03
CA ASP A 194 10.92 -9.75 28.40
C ASP A 194 10.40 -10.57 27.20
N TYR A 195 10.49 -10.01 26.00
CA TYR A 195 10.03 -10.60 24.74
C TYR A 195 11.11 -10.43 23.68
N ILE A 196 11.03 -11.26 22.65
CA ILE A 196 11.91 -11.22 21.49
C ILE A 196 11.11 -11.48 20.21
N LEU A 197 11.58 -10.95 19.09
CA LEU A 197 11.07 -11.35 17.78
C LEU A 197 11.77 -12.63 17.34
N ILE A 198 10.98 -13.65 17.00
CA ILE A 198 11.46 -14.93 16.46
C ILE A 198 11.00 -15.06 15.02
N LEU A 199 11.92 -15.44 14.13
CA LEU A 199 11.62 -15.66 12.72
C LEU A 199 10.51 -16.71 12.54
N GLY A 200 9.49 -16.35 11.78
CA GLY A 200 8.41 -17.21 11.31
C GLY A 200 8.59 -17.62 9.84
N PRO A 201 7.52 -18.10 9.18
CA PRO A 201 7.55 -18.43 7.76
C PRO A 201 7.85 -17.23 6.86
N PHE A 202 8.67 -17.45 5.84
CA PHE A 202 9.13 -16.42 4.91
C PHE A 202 9.45 -16.98 3.52
N MET A 203 9.56 -16.09 2.54
CA MET A 203 10.09 -16.31 1.20
C MET A 203 11.32 -15.42 1.02
N GLY A 204 12.44 -16.00 0.59
CA GLY A 204 13.70 -15.26 0.39
C GLY A 204 14.93 -16.02 0.89
N LYS A 205 16.05 -15.30 1.02
CA LYS A 205 17.27 -15.86 1.62
C LYS A 205 17.11 -16.10 3.13
N PRO A 206 17.98 -16.94 3.75
CA PRO A 206 18.02 -17.08 5.20
C PRO A 206 18.14 -15.72 5.91
N ALA A 207 17.38 -15.53 6.98
CA ALA A 207 17.30 -14.29 7.73
C ALA A 207 17.73 -14.46 9.20
N CYS A 208 17.86 -13.34 9.91
CA CYS A 208 18.18 -13.33 11.32
C CYS A 208 17.10 -14.08 12.12
N SER A 209 17.43 -15.19 12.78
CA SER A 209 16.40 -15.99 13.47
C SER A 209 15.79 -15.30 14.69
N ARG A 210 16.43 -14.23 15.18
CA ARG A 210 16.04 -13.48 16.40
C ARG A 210 16.32 -12.00 16.21
N ILE A 211 15.37 -11.14 16.59
CA ILE A 211 15.55 -9.68 16.59
C ILE A 211 15.19 -9.14 17.98
N ARG A 212 16.09 -8.35 18.57
CA ARG A 212 15.86 -7.73 19.87
C ARG A 212 14.93 -6.52 19.75
N TYR A 213 14.18 -6.25 20.82
CA TYR A 213 13.20 -5.15 20.89
C TYR A 213 13.75 -3.79 20.44
N GLN A 214 15.01 -3.49 20.73
CA GLN A 214 15.61 -2.19 20.44
C GLN A 214 16.22 -2.08 19.04
N SER A 215 16.19 -3.13 18.22
CA SER A 215 17.11 -3.23 17.09
C SER A 215 16.42 -3.20 15.74
N GLY A 216 16.98 -2.43 14.80
CA GLY A 216 16.54 -2.39 13.40
C GLY A 216 15.16 -1.76 13.19
N VAL A 217 14.70 -1.87 11.94
CA VAL A 217 13.40 -1.38 11.49
C VAL A 217 12.27 -2.21 12.12
N CYS A 218 12.39 -3.55 12.10
CA CYS A 218 11.49 -4.46 12.81
C CYS A 218 11.31 -4.11 14.29
N GLY A 219 12.41 -3.96 15.05
CA GLY A 219 12.32 -3.54 16.45
C GLY A 219 11.64 -2.18 16.59
N THR A 220 11.95 -1.22 15.70
CA THR A 220 11.32 0.11 15.74
C THR A 220 9.82 0.06 15.48
N SER A 221 9.35 -0.73 14.50
CA SER A 221 7.93 -0.98 14.26
C SER A 221 7.25 -1.56 15.50
N TRP A 222 7.90 -2.54 16.14
CA TRP A 222 7.38 -3.16 17.35
C TRP A 222 7.27 -2.15 18.52
N ARG A 223 8.30 -1.35 18.79
CA ARG A 223 8.28 -0.35 19.88
C ARG A 223 7.26 0.76 19.68
N THR A 224 7.19 1.28 18.46
CA THR A 224 6.34 2.42 18.10
C THR A 224 4.90 2.01 17.85
N LYS A 225 4.63 0.70 17.71
CA LYS A 225 3.33 0.15 17.29
C LYS A 225 2.85 0.81 15.99
N SER A 226 3.77 1.11 15.07
CA SER A 226 3.47 1.75 13.79
C SER A 226 4.18 1.07 12.63
N VAL A 227 3.62 1.28 11.42
CA VAL A 227 4.28 0.91 10.18
C VAL A 227 5.61 1.65 10.08
N GLN A 228 6.62 0.97 9.53
CA GLN A 228 7.89 1.57 9.14
C GLN A 228 8.08 1.34 7.64
N ARG A 229 7.97 2.40 6.84
CA ARG A 229 8.22 2.37 5.39
C ARG A 229 9.52 3.11 5.11
N ILE A 230 10.61 2.36 4.97
CA ILE A 230 11.97 2.89 4.90
C ILE A 230 12.41 2.94 3.43
N MET A 231 12.56 4.14 2.89
CA MET A 231 12.99 4.35 1.49
C MET A 231 14.46 3.96 1.25
N ASP A 232 15.31 4.12 2.25
CA ASP A 232 16.73 3.74 2.20
C ASP A 232 17.17 3.17 3.55
N VAL A 233 17.29 1.85 3.64
CA VAL A 233 17.68 1.18 4.90
C VAL A 233 19.08 1.56 5.36
N HIS A 234 19.97 1.98 4.45
CA HIS A 234 21.31 2.43 4.82
C HIS A 234 21.30 3.83 5.47
N ALA A 235 20.23 4.60 5.28
CA ALA A 235 20.02 5.87 5.96
C ALA A 235 19.31 5.70 7.31
N PHE A 236 18.81 4.50 7.63
CA PHE A 236 18.10 4.22 8.86
C PHE A 236 19.07 3.98 10.05
N PRO A 237 18.99 4.78 11.14
CA PRO A 237 19.85 4.61 12.30
C PRO A 237 19.62 3.26 12.99
N GLY A 238 20.70 2.49 13.18
CA GLY A 238 20.62 1.19 13.86
C GLY A 238 20.03 0.06 13.00
N HIS A 239 20.09 0.20 11.67
CA HIS A 239 19.72 -0.86 10.72
C HIS A 239 20.49 -2.17 10.99
N ILE A 240 19.76 -3.28 11.03
CA ILE A 240 20.32 -4.63 11.06
C ILE A 240 20.11 -5.24 9.68
N ALA A 241 21.16 -5.31 8.87
CA ALA A 241 21.07 -6.00 7.58
C ALA A 241 21.15 -7.53 7.80
N CYS A 242 20.07 -8.25 7.46
CA CYS A 242 20.10 -9.71 7.35
C CYS A 242 20.42 -10.16 5.91
N ASP A 243 19.94 -9.44 4.88
CA ASP A 243 20.42 -9.53 3.50
C ASP A 243 21.07 -8.21 3.07
N ASN A 244 22.35 -8.27 2.67
CA ASN A 244 23.09 -7.09 2.21
C ASN A 244 22.53 -6.51 0.89
N ALA A 245 21.66 -7.24 0.19
CA ALA A 245 21.02 -6.75 -1.02
C ALA A 245 19.88 -5.75 -0.75
N SER A 246 19.26 -5.79 0.45
CA SER A 246 18.11 -4.95 0.80
C SER A 246 18.49 -3.47 0.84
N LYS A 247 17.69 -2.62 0.17
CA LYS A 247 17.86 -1.17 0.09
C LYS A 247 16.66 -0.38 0.58
N SER A 248 15.47 -0.98 0.60
CA SER A 248 14.28 -0.44 1.26
C SER A 248 13.53 -1.56 1.97
N GLU A 249 12.75 -1.20 3.00
CA GLU A 249 12.08 -2.15 3.89
C GLU A 249 10.69 -1.60 4.26
N LEU A 250 9.69 -2.48 4.30
CA LEU A 250 8.35 -2.17 4.79
C LEU A 250 7.97 -3.17 5.89
N VAL A 251 7.87 -2.66 7.12
CA VAL A 251 7.45 -3.45 8.29
C VAL A 251 6.07 -3.01 8.77
N VAL A 252 5.14 -3.95 8.86
CA VAL A 252 3.76 -3.73 9.29
C VAL A 252 3.44 -4.57 10.53
N PRO A 253 3.05 -3.94 11.66
CA PRO A 253 2.70 -4.68 12.86
C PRO A 253 1.32 -5.35 12.75
N VAL A 254 1.23 -6.58 13.22
CA VAL A 254 -0.02 -7.33 13.40
C VAL A 254 -0.43 -7.24 14.87
N PHE A 255 -1.64 -6.75 15.12
CA PHE A 255 -2.15 -6.53 16.47
C PHE A 255 -3.05 -7.67 16.94
N SER A 256 -2.93 -8.03 18.21
CA SER A 256 -3.92 -8.83 18.92
C SER A 256 -5.22 -8.06 19.11
N LYS A 257 -6.27 -8.77 19.53
CA LYS A 257 -7.54 -8.15 19.95
C LYS A 257 -7.37 -7.18 21.13
N GLN A 258 -6.28 -7.31 21.89
CA GLN A 258 -5.94 -6.49 23.04
C GLN A 258 -5.10 -5.26 22.65
N GLY A 259 -4.69 -5.12 21.38
CA GLY A 259 -3.88 -4.00 20.91
C GLY A 259 -2.38 -4.17 21.11
N ASP A 260 -1.93 -5.40 21.38
CA ASP A 260 -0.51 -5.73 21.46
C ASP A 260 0.02 -6.24 20.13
N VAL A 261 1.28 -5.91 19.82
CA VAL A 261 1.93 -6.44 18.62
C VAL A 261 2.28 -7.92 18.87
N VAL A 262 1.72 -8.81 18.06
CA VAL A 262 1.93 -10.26 18.15
C VAL A 262 2.82 -10.80 17.03
N ALA A 263 2.84 -10.09 15.90
CA ALA A 263 3.73 -10.37 14.79
C ALA A 263 4.07 -9.10 14.03
N LEU A 264 5.09 -9.18 13.20
CA LEU A 264 5.43 -8.19 12.18
C LEU A 264 5.39 -8.87 10.82
N ILE A 265 4.75 -8.26 9.83
CA ILE A 265 4.98 -8.57 8.42
C ILE A 265 6.17 -7.71 8.00
N ASP A 266 7.20 -8.34 7.46
CA ASP A 266 8.43 -7.69 7.06
C ASP A 266 8.71 -8.02 5.59
N MET A 267 9.09 -7.00 4.81
CA MET A 267 9.30 -7.05 3.37
C MET A 267 10.52 -6.22 3.00
N ASP A 268 11.48 -6.84 2.32
CA ASP A 268 12.68 -6.20 1.82
C ASP A 268 12.65 -6.07 0.30
N CYS A 269 13.18 -4.96 -0.20
CA CYS A 269 13.38 -4.73 -1.62
C CYS A 269 14.86 -4.39 -1.92
N PRO A 270 15.44 -4.94 -3.01
CA PRO A 270 16.83 -4.66 -3.38
C PRO A 270 17.03 -3.29 -4.05
N GLN A 271 15.96 -2.51 -4.17
CA GLN A 271 15.95 -1.15 -4.70
C GLN A 271 15.56 -0.16 -3.60
N LYS A 272 15.99 1.10 -3.74
CA LYS A 272 15.52 2.17 -2.85
C LYS A 272 14.08 2.50 -3.20
N SER A 273 13.33 2.97 -2.20
CA SER A 273 11.91 3.32 -2.33
C SER A 273 11.10 2.22 -3.00
N GLY A 274 11.35 0.95 -2.68
CA GLY A 274 10.67 -0.19 -3.29
C GLY A 274 9.22 -0.36 -2.87
N PHE A 275 8.76 0.41 -1.88
CA PHE A 275 7.41 0.37 -1.34
C PHE A 275 6.79 1.78 -1.33
N SER A 276 5.60 1.89 -1.91
CA SER A 276 4.76 3.09 -1.98
C SER A 276 3.88 3.25 -0.73
N ALA A 277 3.24 4.41 -0.59
CA ALA A 277 2.20 4.60 0.42
C ALA A 277 0.98 3.69 0.19
N GLU A 278 0.68 3.34 -1.07
CA GLU A 278 -0.39 2.39 -1.38
C GLU A 278 -0.04 0.97 -0.93
N ASP A 279 1.23 0.55 -1.04
CA ASP A 279 1.69 -0.71 -0.49
C ASP A 279 1.51 -0.73 1.02
N GLU A 280 1.91 0.34 1.72
CA GLU A 280 1.68 0.48 3.16
C GLU A 280 0.18 0.31 3.50
N ARG A 281 -0.72 1.03 2.82
CA ARG A 281 -2.18 0.88 3.02
C ARG A 281 -2.66 -0.54 2.75
N THR A 282 -2.11 -1.20 1.73
CA THR A 282 -2.42 -2.58 1.34
C THR A 282 -2.00 -3.57 2.41
N PHE A 283 -0.75 -3.52 2.85
CA PHE A 283 -0.23 -4.48 3.82
C PHE A 283 -0.74 -4.23 5.24
N VAL A 284 -1.18 -3.01 5.56
CA VAL A 284 -2.02 -2.76 6.74
C VAL A 284 -3.32 -3.57 6.66
N LYS A 285 -4.01 -3.62 5.51
CA LYS A 285 -5.22 -4.48 5.35
C LYS A 285 -4.88 -5.96 5.51
N VAL A 286 -3.75 -6.41 4.96
CA VAL A 286 -3.26 -7.79 5.16
C VAL A 286 -3.02 -8.10 6.64
N ALA A 287 -2.36 -7.21 7.37
CA ALA A 287 -2.15 -7.35 8.81
C ALA A 287 -3.47 -7.46 9.59
N HIS A 288 -4.50 -6.69 9.20
CA HIS A 288 -5.84 -6.81 9.79
C HIS A 288 -6.50 -8.15 9.50
N VAL A 289 -6.33 -8.72 8.29
CA VAL A 289 -6.82 -10.06 8.00
C VAL A 289 -6.10 -11.09 8.86
N MET A 290 -4.78 -11.02 8.94
CA MET A 290 -3.97 -11.91 9.78
C MET A 290 -4.35 -11.85 11.27
N ALA A 291 -4.54 -10.64 11.80
CA ALA A 291 -4.99 -10.41 13.17
C ALA A 291 -6.29 -11.15 13.49
N ASN A 292 -7.24 -11.17 12.55
CA ASN A 292 -8.55 -11.77 12.73
C ASN A 292 -8.60 -13.26 12.38
N ALA A 293 -7.82 -13.70 11.39
CA ALA A 293 -7.85 -15.05 10.85
C ALA A 293 -7.05 -16.06 11.69
N CYS A 294 -6.10 -15.61 12.50
CA CYS A 294 -5.21 -16.49 13.26
C CYS A 294 -5.56 -16.60 14.75
N ASP A 295 -5.22 -17.74 15.36
CA ASP A 295 -5.23 -17.98 16.80
C ASP A 295 -3.86 -17.67 17.39
N TRP A 296 -3.70 -16.42 17.84
CA TRP A 296 -2.43 -15.90 18.36
C TRP A 296 -2.07 -16.43 19.75
N ASN A 297 -2.97 -17.12 20.46
CA ASN A 297 -2.70 -17.61 21.82
C ASN A 297 -1.48 -18.54 21.89
N ASN A 298 -1.19 -19.27 20.80
CA ASN A 298 -0.06 -20.19 20.71
C ASN A 298 1.29 -19.47 20.51
N VAL A 299 1.29 -18.18 20.13
CA VAL A 299 2.53 -17.40 20.02
C VAL A 299 3.19 -17.17 21.39
N ASN A 300 2.41 -17.28 22.47
CA ASN A 300 2.85 -17.08 23.84
C ASN A 300 3.71 -18.23 24.40
N ILE A 301 3.95 -19.30 23.62
CA ILE A 301 4.91 -20.33 24.05
C ILE A 301 6.27 -19.64 24.21
N PRO A 302 6.87 -19.65 25.41
CA PRO A 302 8.11 -18.92 25.66
C PRO A 302 9.28 -19.44 24.82
N TYR A 303 10.23 -18.56 24.52
CA TYR A 303 11.49 -18.86 23.87
C TYR A 303 12.62 -18.89 24.91
N THR A 304 13.43 -19.95 24.91
CA THR A 304 14.64 -20.04 25.73
C THR A 304 15.84 -19.63 24.88
N GLN A 305 16.54 -18.58 25.29
CA GLN A 305 17.83 -18.24 24.70
C GLN A 305 18.90 -19.19 25.24
N LEU A 306 19.73 -19.73 24.37
CA LEU A 306 20.95 -20.45 24.75
C LEU A 306 22.09 -19.46 25.00
#